data_AF-A0A7W1GVW2-F1
#
_entry.id   AF-A0A7W1GVW2-F1
#
_cell.length_a   1.000
_cell.length_b   1.000
_cell.length_c   1.000
_cell.angle_alpha   90.00
_cell.angle_beta   90.00
_cell.angle_gamma   90.00
#
_symmetry.space_group_name_H-M   'P 1'
#
loop_
_entity.id
_entity.type
_entity.pdbx_description
1 polymer ?
#
loop_
_entity_poly.entity_id
_entity_poly.type
_entity_poly.pdbx_seq_one_letter_code
_entity_poly.pdbx_strand_id
1 'polypeptide(L)'
;MKSNKDYLCCITIIICLCSANLHSEAEQTNNSLETDKKEEITKKKEEVKEAIKPPEKIEKEANTNEKFTNLNVDQSLCSKEILMTFFPSPVVKAVLIQNKVSEADADTISKELAQKDQEVIRLVEERASKMESNPLGDLTQRDTAIKIFRETLFEVFAKTLKANNVKADENQIQTILDDMQQVKGKLFVECIKKERSS
;
A
#
# COMPACT_ATOMS: atom_id res chain seq x y z
N MET A 1 -14.29 15.59 24.12
CA MET A 1 -14.44 15.52 22.65
C MET A 1 -13.09 15.90 22.04
N LYS A 2 -12.29 14.93 21.57
CA LYS A 2 -11.03 15.22 20.87
C LYS A 2 -11.36 15.80 19.50
N SER A 3 -10.63 16.84 19.09
CA SER A 3 -10.95 17.66 17.93
C SER A 3 -10.72 16.88 16.63
N ASN A 4 -11.59 17.09 15.63
CA ASN A 4 -11.51 16.47 14.30
C ASN A 4 -10.12 16.63 13.63
N LYS A 5 -9.34 17.63 14.08
CA LYS A 5 -7.97 17.91 13.62
C LYS A 5 -6.94 16.84 14.04
N ASP A 6 -7.11 16.19 15.19
CA ASP A 6 -6.16 15.17 15.68
C ASP A 6 -6.28 13.86 14.90
N TYR A 7 -7.50 13.52 14.46
CA TYR A 7 -7.79 12.37 13.61
C TYR A 7 -7.25 12.55 12.20
N LEU A 8 -7.40 13.75 11.62
CA LEU A 8 -6.76 14.08 10.34
C LEU A 8 -5.23 13.98 10.39
N CYS A 9 -4.60 14.31 11.53
CA CYS A 9 -3.16 14.16 11.71
C CYS A 9 -2.75 12.68 11.70
N CYS A 10 -3.48 11.81 12.42
CA CYS A 10 -3.24 10.37 12.41
C CYS A 10 -3.51 9.73 11.04
N ILE A 11 -4.59 10.13 10.36
CA ILE A 11 -4.92 9.68 9.00
C ILE A 11 -3.87 10.15 8.00
N THR A 12 -3.40 11.41 8.09
CA THR A 12 -2.31 11.93 7.24
C THR A 12 -1.02 11.15 7.47
N ILE A 13 -0.69 10.85 8.72
CA ILE A 13 0.47 10.02 9.06
C ILE A 13 0.30 8.59 8.54
N ILE A 14 -0.90 8.00 8.59
CA ILE A 14 -1.17 6.67 8.03
C ILE A 14 -1.10 6.68 6.49
N ILE A 15 -1.60 7.72 5.82
CA ILE A 15 -1.47 7.92 4.37
C ILE A 15 0.02 8.02 4.01
N CYS A 16 0.77 8.88 4.70
CA CYS A 16 2.21 9.06 4.48
C CYS A 16 3.01 7.78 4.76
N LEU A 17 2.63 7.01 5.79
CA LEU A 17 3.31 5.75 6.13
C LEU A 17 2.96 4.61 5.19
N CYS A 18 1.76 4.56 4.62
CA CYS A 18 1.47 3.61 3.55
C CYS A 18 2.34 3.90 2.33
N SER A 19 2.56 5.18 1.99
CA SER A 19 3.50 5.55 0.92
C SER A 19 4.96 5.26 1.26
N ALA A 20 5.37 5.37 2.53
CA ALA A 20 6.75 5.10 2.96
C ALA A 20 7.08 3.60 3.13
N ASN A 21 6.13 2.77 3.55
CA ASN A 21 6.35 1.33 3.73
C ASN A 21 6.46 0.57 2.40
N LEU A 22 6.01 1.19 1.28
CA LEU A 22 6.28 0.72 -0.09
C LEU A 22 7.72 1.00 -0.54
N HIS A 23 8.49 1.83 0.19
CA HIS A 23 9.86 2.19 -0.18
C HIS A 23 10.93 1.43 0.63
N SER A 24 10.61 0.95 1.84
CA SER A 24 11.59 0.28 2.71
C SER A 24 12.04 -1.10 2.23
N GLU A 25 11.33 -1.74 1.31
CA GLU A 25 11.74 -3.03 0.71
C GLU A 25 12.63 -2.86 -0.53
N ALA A 26 12.93 -1.62 -0.95
CA ALA A 26 13.71 -1.34 -2.17
C ALA A 26 15.18 -0.93 -1.91
N GLU A 27 15.63 -0.79 -0.65
CA GLU A 27 16.91 -0.14 -0.33
C GLU A 27 17.84 -0.93 0.61
N GLN A 28 17.76 -2.28 0.61
CA GLN A 28 18.69 -3.14 1.37
C GLN A 28 19.23 -4.34 0.59
N THR A 29 19.70 -4.15 -0.64
CA THR A 29 20.69 -5.05 -1.24
C THR A 29 21.56 -4.28 -2.22
N ASN A 30 22.58 -3.58 -1.73
CA ASN A 30 23.81 -3.26 -2.47
C ASN A 30 24.76 -2.44 -1.58
N ASN A 31 25.50 -3.13 -0.70
CA ASN A 31 26.92 -2.86 -0.39
C ASN A 31 27.38 -3.73 0.78
N SER A 32 28.23 -4.71 0.51
CA SER A 32 29.66 -4.64 0.88
C SER A 32 30.25 -6.05 0.89
N LEU A 33 31.31 -6.20 0.11
CA LEU A 33 32.13 -7.38 -0.09
C LEU A 33 33.34 -7.31 0.86
N GLU A 34 33.76 -8.48 1.38
CA GLU A 34 35.06 -8.80 2.02
C GLU A 34 35.37 -8.14 3.41
N THR A 35 36.04 -8.75 4.40
CA THR A 35 36.89 -9.96 4.52
C THR A 35 37.04 -10.38 6.00
N ASP A 36 37.33 -11.67 6.20
CA ASP A 36 38.21 -12.32 7.19
C ASP A 36 38.01 -12.35 8.74
N LYS A 37 37.91 -13.62 9.20
CA LYS A 37 38.66 -14.34 10.26
C LYS A 37 38.20 -14.38 11.74
N LYS A 38 38.03 -15.65 12.16
CA LYS A 38 38.23 -16.30 13.48
C LYS A 38 37.24 -15.86 14.58
N GLU A 39 36.61 -16.76 15.32
CA GLU A 39 37.27 -17.67 16.26
C GLU A 39 36.34 -18.82 16.72
N GLU A 40 37.01 -19.87 17.16
CA GLU A 40 36.64 -21.20 17.65
C GLU A 40 35.69 -21.20 18.88
N ILE A 41 34.89 -22.26 19.07
CA ILE A 41 34.79 -23.04 20.33
C ILE A 41 33.84 -24.26 20.20
N THR A 42 34.35 -25.35 20.76
CA THR A 42 34.02 -26.76 20.71
C THR A 42 33.03 -27.19 21.82
N LYS A 43 32.08 -28.11 21.55
CA LYS A 43 31.92 -29.44 22.22
C LYS A 43 30.52 -30.07 22.10
N LYS A 44 30.52 -31.26 21.48
CA LYS A 44 29.87 -32.54 21.85
C LYS A 44 28.44 -32.54 22.42
N LYS A 45 27.52 -33.21 21.71
CA LYS A 45 26.92 -34.47 22.17
C LYS A 45 26.28 -35.28 21.02
N GLU A 46 26.40 -36.58 21.15
CA GLU A 46 26.04 -37.67 20.23
C GLU A 46 24.52 -37.83 19.98
N GLU A 47 24.25 -38.33 18.77
CA GLU A 47 23.19 -39.29 18.39
C GLU A 47 21.72 -38.97 18.67
N VAL A 48 21.01 -38.49 17.63
CA VAL A 48 19.76 -39.13 17.16
C VAL A 48 19.75 -39.08 15.64
N LYS A 49 19.76 -40.27 15.02
CA LYS A 49 19.44 -40.47 13.61
C LYS A 49 17.93 -40.33 13.45
N GLU A 50 17.46 -39.36 12.68
CA GLU A 50 16.20 -39.54 11.95
C GLU A 50 16.21 -38.72 10.67
N ALA A 51 15.74 -39.36 9.61
CA ALA A 51 15.81 -38.91 8.24
C ALA A 51 14.88 -37.72 7.99
N ILE A 52 15.43 -36.58 7.54
CA ILE A 52 14.64 -35.56 6.85
C ILE A 52 15.37 -35.19 5.56
N LYS A 53 14.74 -35.63 4.47
CA LYS A 53 15.03 -35.36 3.07
C LYS A 53 15.17 -33.84 2.83
N PRO A 54 16.17 -33.38 2.06
CA PRO A 54 16.32 -31.96 1.75
C PRO A 54 15.12 -31.46 0.93
N PRO A 55 14.45 -30.35 1.32
CA PRO A 55 13.50 -29.71 0.44
C PRO A 55 14.24 -29.10 -0.75
N GLU A 56 13.90 -29.68 -1.88
CA GLU A 56 14.11 -29.26 -3.25
C GLU A 56 14.02 -27.74 -3.43
N LYS A 57 14.99 -27.19 -4.16
CA LYS A 57 14.97 -25.84 -4.71
C LYS A 57 13.61 -25.56 -5.38
N ILE A 58 12.92 -24.52 -4.92
CA ILE A 58 12.00 -23.75 -5.75
C ILE A 58 12.66 -22.37 -5.95
N GLU A 59 13.63 -22.33 -6.85
CA GLU A 59 13.97 -21.10 -7.57
C GLU A 59 12.95 -20.96 -8.68
N LYS A 60 12.02 -20.01 -8.53
CA LYS A 60 11.30 -19.27 -9.58
C LYS A 60 10.22 -18.43 -8.90
N GLU A 61 10.48 -17.15 -8.72
CA GLU A 61 9.59 -16.10 -9.25
C GLU A 61 10.45 -14.94 -9.72
N ALA A 62 10.42 -14.75 -11.02
CA ALA A 62 11.07 -13.67 -11.73
C ALA A 62 10.10 -12.48 -11.80
N ASN A 63 10.65 -11.30 -11.56
CA ASN A 63 10.37 -10.09 -12.33
C ASN A 63 8.99 -9.41 -12.13
N THR A 64 8.82 -8.72 -11.01
CA THR A 64 7.72 -7.74 -10.79
C THR A 64 8.21 -6.28 -10.86
N ASN A 65 9.41 -6.02 -11.41
CA ASN A 65 10.03 -4.68 -11.35
C ASN A 65 9.88 -3.84 -12.62
N GLU A 66 9.29 -4.37 -13.71
CA GLU A 66 9.15 -3.63 -14.98
C GLU A 66 7.73 -3.10 -15.29
N LYS A 67 6.69 -3.50 -14.55
CA LYS A 67 5.30 -3.15 -14.93
C LYS A 67 4.92 -1.67 -14.68
N PHE A 68 5.69 -0.93 -13.88
CA PHE A 68 5.29 0.39 -13.37
C PHE A 68 6.03 1.59 -13.95
N THR A 69 6.93 1.40 -14.91
CA THR A 69 7.78 2.49 -15.42
C THR A 69 7.11 3.39 -16.46
N ASN A 70 5.85 3.11 -16.87
CA ASN A 70 5.21 3.82 -17.98
C ASN A 70 3.77 4.28 -17.72
N LEU A 71 3.34 4.44 -16.46
CA LEU A 71 2.12 5.19 -16.19
C LEU A 71 2.44 6.68 -16.26
N ASN A 72 2.23 7.29 -17.43
CA ASN A 72 2.38 8.73 -17.65
C ASN A 72 1.16 9.46 -17.05
N VAL A 73 1.02 9.38 -15.72
CA VAL A 73 0.09 10.21 -14.97
C VAL A 73 0.68 11.62 -14.98
N ASP A 74 -0.06 12.57 -15.56
CA ASP A 74 0.42 13.93 -15.81
C ASP A 74 1.02 14.55 -14.53
N GLN A 75 2.30 14.93 -14.60
CA GLN A 75 3.03 15.58 -13.50
C GLN A 75 2.48 16.98 -13.15
N SER A 76 1.47 17.48 -13.87
CA SER A 76 0.67 18.63 -13.50
C SER A 76 -0.23 18.39 -12.27
N LEU A 77 -0.41 17.13 -11.85
CA LEU A 77 -1.32 16.72 -10.77
C LEU A 77 -0.76 16.90 -9.36
N CYS A 78 0.34 17.63 -9.20
CA CYS A 78 0.98 17.93 -7.91
C CYS A 78 0.21 18.90 -7.01
N SER A 79 -1.12 18.88 -7.04
CA SER A 79 -1.91 19.62 -6.06
C SER A 79 -1.99 18.84 -4.76
N LYS A 80 -1.86 19.55 -3.63
CA LYS A 80 -2.01 18.98 -2.30
C LYS A 80 -3.35 18.23 -2.14
N GLU A 81 -4.42 18.78 -2.70
CA GLU A 81 -5.76 18.19 -2.62
C GLU A 81 -5.79 16.79 -3.24
N ILE A 82 -5.29 16.64 -4.46
CA ILE A 82 -5.23 15.33 -5.17
C ILE A 82 -4.41 14.32 -4.36
N LEU A 83 -3.26 14.73 -3.82
CA LEU A 83 -2.37 13.85 -3.06
C LEU A 83 -2.99 13.38 -1.72
N MET A 84 -3.89 14.18 -1.15
CA MET A 84 -4.51 13.90 0.15
C MET A 84 -5.81 13.08 0.05
N THR A 85 -6.44 13.01 -1.12
CA THR A 85 -7.61 12.12 -1.34
C THR A 85 -7.23 10.64 -1.28
N PHE A 86 -8.13 9.75 -0.87
CA PHE A 86 -7.81 8.32 -0.82
C PHE A 86 -7.79 7.70 -2.23
N PHE A 87 -8.71 8.13 -3.08
CA PHE A 87 -8.88 7.66 -4.45
C PHE A 87 -8.76 8.81 -5.48
N PRO A 88 -7.54 9.31 -5.76
CA PRO A 88 -7.36 10.39 -6.73
C PRO A 88 -7.78 9.92 -8.13
N SER A 89 -8.83 10.53 -8.71
CA SER A 89 -9.43 10.07 -9.97
C SER A 89 -8.43 9.82 -11.10
N PRO A 90 -7.43 10.70 -11.36
CA PRO A 90 -6.47 10.46 -12.44
C PRO A 90 -5.65 9.18 -12.23
N VAL A 91 -5.24 8.91 -10.99
CA VAL A 91 -4.46 7.71 -10.63
C VAL A 91 -5.33 6.47 -10.75
N VAL A 92 -6.55 6.52 -10.17
CA VAL A 92 -7.52 5.43 -10.22
C VAL A 92 -7.81 5.05 -11.68
N LYS A 93 -8.15 6.03 -12.52
CA LYS A 93 -8.45 5.79 -13.94
C LYS A 93 -7.28 5.14 -14.67
N ALA A 94 -6.06 5.67 -14.49
CA ALA A 94 -4.88 5.16 -15.17
C ALA A 94 -4.54 3.71 -14.76
N VAL A 95 -4.65 3.39 -13.47
CA VAL A 95 -4.38 2.04 -12.94
C VAL A 95 -5.47 1.04 -13.37
N LEU A 96 -6.74 1.45 -13.43
CA LEU A 96 -7.82 0.60 -13.92
C LEU A 96 -7.63 0.26 -15.41
N ILE A 97 -7.28 1.24 -16.25
CA ILE A 97 -7.00 1.02 -17.68
C ILE A 97 -5.80 0.07 -17.84
N GLN A 98 -4.75 0.24 -17.04
CA GLN A 98 -3.59 -0.66 -17.06
C GLN A 98 -3.98 -2.11 -16.71
N ASN A 99 -4.92 -2.26 -15.78
CA ASN A 99 -5.47 -3.55 -15.36
C ASN A 99 -6.68 -4.01 -16.21
N LYS A 100 -6.76 -3.53 -17.46
CA LYS A 100 -7.70 -3.99 -18.50
C LYS A 100 -9.18 -3.71 -18.22
N VAL A 101 -9.48 -2.76 -17.34
CA VAL A 101 -10.81 -2.17 -17.22
C VAL A 101 -11.03 -1.24 -18.41
N SER A 102 -12.24 -1.23 -18.98
CA SER A 102 -12.55 -0.37 -20.12
C SER A 102 -12.39 1.11 -19.74
N GLU A 103 -12.06 1.97 -20.70
CA GLU A 103 -11.86 3.40 -20.42
C GLU A 103 -13.15 4.05 -19.86
N ALA A 104 -14.31 3.66 -20.38
CA ALA A 104 -15.60 4.16 -19.93
C ALA A 104 -15.92 3.75 -18.48
N ASP A 105 -15.65 2.49 -18.12
CA ASP A 105 -15.85 2.00 -16.76
C ASP A 105 -14.83 2.64 -15.81
N ALA A 106 -13.56 2.72 -16.23
CA ALA A 106 -12.50 3.35 -15.45
C ALA A 106 -12.80 4.82 -15.15
N ASP A 107 -13.35 5.56 -16.12
CA ASP A 107 -13.79 6.95 -15.93
C ASP A 107 -14.92 7.04 -14.90
N THR A 108 -15.94 6.18 -15.02
CA THR A 108 -17.09 6.14 -14.11
C THR A 108 -16.66 5.77 -12.68
N ILE A 109 -15.92 4.68 -12.53
CA ILE A 109 -15.39 4.19 -11.26
C ILE A 109 -14.50 5.24 -10.59
N SER A 110 -13.64 5.92 -11.36
CA SER A 110 -12.74 6.94 -10.81
C SER A 110 -13.47 8.17 -10.26
N LYS A 111 -14.61 8.53 -10.86
CA LYS A 111 -15.47 9.62 -10.38
C LYS A 111 -16.25 9.20 -9.14
N GLU A 112 -16.77 7.98 -9.14
CA GLU A 112 -17.50 7.44 -7.99
C GLU A 112 -16.58 7.35 -6.76
N LEU A 113 -15.40 6.74 -6.90
CA LEU A 113 -14.44 6.59 -5.79
C LEU A 113 -13.96 7.93 -5.23
N ALA A 114 -13.78 8.96 -6.04
CA ALA A 114 -13.38 10.29 -5.56
C ALA A 114 -14.41 10.95 -4.64
N GLN A 115 -15.67 10.49 -4.67
CA GLN A 115 -16.73 10.95 -3.77
C GLN A 115 -16.82 10.12 -2.48
N LYS A 116 -16.03 9.04 -2.36
CA LYS A 116 -16.09 8.07 -1.26
C LYS A 116 -15.16 8.39 -0.09
N ASP A 117 -14.40 9.48 -0.14
CA ASP A 117 -13.43 9.79 0.91
C ASP A 117 -14.06 9.92 2.31
N GLN A 118 -15.22 10.57 2.40
CA GLN A 118 -15.96 10.68 3.66
C GLN A 118 -16.55 9.34 4.11
N GLU A 119 -16.92 8.47 3.18
CA GLU A 119 -17.40 7.12 3.50
C GLU A 119 -16.28 6.28 4.12
N VAL A 120 -15.05 6.35 3.57
CA VAL A 120 -13.87 5.68 4.14
C VAL A 120 -13.61 6.15 5.57
N ILE A 121 -13.57 7.47 5.81
CA ILE A 121 -13.33 8.02 7.15
C ILE A 121 -14.39 7.52 8.13
N ARG A 122 -15.67 7.63 7.77
CA ARG A 122 -16.78 7.19 8.61
C ARG A 122 -16.69 5.71 8.96
N LEU A 123 -16.37 4.85 7.99
CA LEU A 123 -16.25 3.39 8.21
C LEU A 123 -15.04 3.05 9.09
N VAL A 124 -13.91 3.74 8.93
CA VAL A 124 -12.73 3.56 9.78
C VAL A 124 -13.04 3.95 11.23
N GLU A 125 -13.67 5.11 11.44
CA GLU A 125 -14.08 5.57 12.77
C GLU A 125 -15.09 4.62 13.41
N GLU A 126 -16.08 4.17 12.63
CA GLU A 126 -17.10 3.23 13.09
C GLU A 126 -16.45 1.91 13.55
N ARG A 127 -15.55 1.33 12.75
CA ARG A 127 -14.83 0.10 13.10
C ARG A 127 -13.95 0.28 14.34
N ALA A 128 -13.18 1.37 14.40
CA ALA A 128 -12.31 1.68 15.53
C ALA A 128 -13.09 1.91 16.84
N SER A 129 -14.28 2.50 16.77
CA SER A 129 -15.13 2.75 17.94
C SER A 129 -15.71 1.47 18.58
N LYS A 130 -15.76 0.36 17.83
CA LYS A 130 -16.28 -0.93 18.29
C LYS A 130 -15.21 -1.79 18.97
N MET A 131 -13.95 -1.35 18.98
CA MET A 131 -12.85 -2.05 19.64
C MET A 131 -12.76 -1.65 21.12
N GLU A 132 -12.28 -2.56 21.96
CA GLU A 132 -12.14 -2.36 23.41
C GLU A 132 -11.31 -1.10 23.74
N SER A 133 -10.26 -0.86 22.96
CA SER A 133 -9.49 0.37 22.92
C SER A 133 -9.54 0.94 21.50
N ASN A 134 -9.82 2.24 21.37
CA ASN A 134 -9.87 2.89 20.05
C ASN A 134 -8.45 3.07 19.49
N PRO A 135 -8.07 2.32 18.43
CA PRO A 135 -6.70 2.33 17.91
C PRO A 135 -6.32 3.63 17.21
N LEU A 136 -7.29 4.47 16.82
CA LEU A 136 -7.02 5.76 16.15
C LEU A 136 -6.50 6.82 17.13
N GLY A 137 -6.73 6.64 18.43
CA GLY A 137 -6.31 7.57 19.47
C GLY A 137 -5.03 7.15 20.20
N ASP A 138 -4.47 5.99 19.88
CA ASP A 138 -3.36 5.37 20.59
C ASP A 138 -2.23 4.97 19.63
N LEU A 139 -1.07 5.62 19.79
CA LEU A 139 0.11 5.36 18.96
C LEU A 139 0.67 3.95 19.11
N THR A 140 0.40 3.27 20.24
CA THR A 140 0.82 1.88 20.45
C THR A 140 0.01 0.90 19.61
N GLN A 141 -1.16 1.32 19.12
CA GLN A 141 -2.08 0.53 18.31
C GLN A 141 -2.04 0.92 16.83
N ARG A 142 -0.97 1.57 16.40
CA ARG A 142 -0.79 2.06 15.03
C ARG A 142 -1.03 0.96 13.98
N ASP A 143 -0.47 -0.23 14.17
CA ASP A 143 -0.61 -1.33 13.20
C ASP A 143 -2.06 -1.79 13.09
N THR A 144 -2.79 -1.76 14.20
CA THR A 144 -4.23 -2.05 14.22
C THR A 144 -5.02 -0.97 13.47
N ALA A 145 -4.68 0.31 13.68
CA ALA A 145 -5.28 1.42 12.93
C ALA A 145 -5.00 1.31 11.41
N ILE A 146 -3.75 0.99 11.03
CA ILE A 146 -3.35 0.77 9.64
C ILE A 146 -4.14 -0.39 9.03
N LYS A 147 -4.29 -1.50 9.76
CA LYS A 147 -5.06 -2.66 9.31
C LYS A 147 -6.52 -2.30 9.03
N ILE A 148 -7.20 -1.65 9.97
CA ILE A 148 -8.60 -1.19 9.79
C ILE A 148 -8.72 -0.30 8.57
N PHE A 149 -7.78 0.62 8.42
CA PHE A 149 -7.76 1.54 7.29
C PHE A 149 -7.61 0.82 5.95
N ARG A 150 -6.65 -0.10 5.83
CA ARG A 150 -6.42 -0.91 4.62
C ARG A 150 -7.63 -1.78 4.28
N GLU A 151 -8.20 -2.46 5.26
CA GLU A 151 -9.41 -3.28 5.07
C GLU A 151 -10.60 -2.44 4.62
N THR A 152 -10.74 -1.22 5.14
CA THR A 152 -11.83 -0.32 4.76
C THR A 152 -11.64 0.21 3.34
N LEU A 153 -10.42 0.58 2.97
CA LEU A 153 -10.10 0.96 1.58
C LEU A 153 -10.41 -0.17 0.61
N PHE A 154 -9.99 -1.39 0.94
CA PHE A 154 -10.30 -2.58 0.15
C PHE A 154 -11.80 -2.79 0.01
N GLU A 155 -12.55 -2.73 1.10
CA GLU A 155 -14.00 -2.91 1.07
C GLU A 155 -14.70 -1.89 0.16
N VAL A 156 -14.39 -0.61 0.32
CA VAL A 156 -14.98 0.47 -0.49
C VAL A 156 -14.62 0.31 -1.96
N PHE A 157 -13.35 0.01 -2.24
CA PHE A 157 -12.85 -0.21 -3.59
C PHE A 157 -13.52 -1.42 -4.26
N ALA A 158 -13.52 -2.57 -3.58
CA ALA A 158 -14.14 -3.81 -4.05
C ALA A 158 -15.64 -3.65 -4.33
N LYS A 159 -16.37 -2.97 -3.42
CA LYS A 159 -17.80 -2.69 -3.59
C LYS A 159 -18.05 -1.85 -4.84
N THR A 160 -17.22 -0.84 -5.07
CA THR A 160 -17.37 0.07 -6.23
C THR A 160 -17.08 -0.67 -7.54
N LEU A 161 -16.04 -1.50 -7.59
CA LEU A 161 -15.77 -2.34 -8.76
C LEU A 161 -16.91 -3.30 -9.07
N LYS A 162 -17.45 -3.97 -8.04
CA LYS A 162 -18.58 -4.91 -8.18
C LYS A 162 -19.85 -4.19 -8.65
N ALA A 163 -20.14 -3.00 -8.13
CA ALA A 163 -21.29 -2.19 -8.56
C ALA A 163 -21.21 -1.78 -10.04
N ASN A 164 -19.99 -1.59 -10.56
CA ASN A 164 -19.72 -1.28 -11.96
C ASN A 164 -19.47 -2.54 -12.82
N ASN A 165 -19.89 -3.72 -12.36
CA ASN A 165 -19.80 -4.99 -13.09
C ASN A 165 -18.36 -5.43 -13.48
N VAL A 166 -17.34 -4.90 -12.81
CA VAL A 166 -15.95 -5.35 -13.02
C VAL A 166 -15.80 -6.74 -12.38
N LYS A 167 -15.58 -7.75 -13.23
CA LYS A 167 -15.35 -9.14 -12.81
C LYS A 167 -13.89 -9.32 -12.38
N ALA A 168 -13.59 -8.86 -11.17
CA ALA A 168 -12.30 -9.07 -10.52
C ALA A 168 -12.49 -9.92 -9.26
N ASP A 169 -11.62 -10.91 -9.05
CA ASP A 169 -11.55 -11.64 -7.79
C ASP A 169 -10.83 -10.83 -6.69
N GLU A 170 -10.84 -11.31 -5.45
CA GLU A 170 -10.26 -10.59 -4.32
C GLU A 170 -8.75 -10.30 -4.50
N ASN A 171 -8.00 -11.23 -5.08
CA ASN A 171 -6.56 -11.05 -5.31
C ASN A 171 -6.31 -10.00 -6.40
N GLN A 172 -7.12 -10.00 -7.45
CA GLN A 172 -7.05 -9.01 -8.51
C GLN A 172 -7.42 -7.61 -7.99
N ILE A 173 -8.47 -7.51 -7.17
CA ILE A 173 -8.86 -6.25 -6.53
C ILE A 173 -7.74 -5.73 -5.64
N GLN A 174 -7.15 -6.61 -4.82
CA GLN A 174 -6.03 -6.25 -3.94
C GLN A 174 -4.83 -5.75 -4.77
N THR A 175 -4.48 -6.47 -5.83
CA THR A 175 -3.40 -6.08 -6.75
C THR A 175 -3.65 -4.69 -7.33
N ILE A 176 -4.87 -4.41 -7.83
CA ILE A 176 -5.20 -3.09 -8.40
C ILE A 176 -5.11 -1.98 -7.33
N LEU A 177 -5.56 -2.27 -6.11
CA LEU A 177 -5.46 -1.34 -4.99
C LEU A 177 -4.01 -1.04 -4.63
N ASP A 178 -3.15 -2.07 -4.60
CA ASP A 178 -1.72 -1.92 -4.31
C ASP A 178 -0.99 -1.16 -5.44
N ASP A 179 -1.29 -1.48 -6.70
CA ASP A 179 -0.80 -0.73 -7.88
C ASP A 179 -1.12 0.77 -7.73
N MET A 180 -2.34 1.09 -7.32
CA MET A 180 -2.77 2.47 -7.09
C MET A 180 -2.02 3.15 -5.95
N GLN A 181 -1.83 2.48 -4.81
CA GLN A 181 -1.06 3.03 -3.69
C GLN A 181 0.40 3.28 -4.08
N GLN A 182 1.00 2.38 -4.87
CA GLN A 182 2.36 2.54 -5.37
C GLN A 182 2.49 3.72 -6.33
N VAL A 183 1.58 3.85 -7.30
CA VAL A 183 1.57 4.97 -8.25
C VAL A 183 1.37 6.29 -7.53
N LYS A 184 0.44 6.32 -6.56
CA LYS A 184 0.22 7.50 -5.72
C LYS A 184 1.47 7.87 -4.91
N GLY A 185 2.15 6.87 -4.31
CA GLY A 185 3.40 7.07 -3.58
C GLY A 185 4.51 7.66 -4.46
N LYS A 186 4.69 7.16 -5.68
CA LYS A 186 5.63 7.70 -6.66
C LYS A 186 5.31 9.15 -7.02
N LEU A 187 4.05 9.44 -7.34
CA LEU A 187 3.58 10.79 -7.65
C LEU A 187 3.87 11.75 -6.49
N PHE A 188 3.60 11.34 -5.25
CA PHE A 188 3.88 12.14 -4.06
C PHE A 188 5.38 12.50 -3.94
N VAL A 189 6.27 11.52 -4.12
CA VAL A 189 7.72 11.75 -4.08
C VAL A 189 8.19 12.68 -5.20
N GLU A 190 7.67 12.50 -6.42
CA GLU A 190 7.99 13.36 -7.56
C GLU A 190 7.54 14.80 -7.34
N CYS A 191 6.34 15.00 -6.79
CA CYS A 191 5.83 16.33 -6.47
C CYS A 191 6.69 17.04 -5.43
N ILE A 192 7.10 16.35 -4.36
CA ILE A 192 8.01 16.93 -3.35
C ILE A 192 9.37 17.30 -3.97
N LYS A 193 9.93 16.45 -4.84
CA LYS A 193 11.20 16.74 -5.52
C LYS A 193 11.08 18.01 -6.38
N LYS A 194 9.96 18.17 -7.10
CA LYS A 194 9.70 19.34 -7.94
C LYS A 194 9.55 20.62 -7.13
N GLU A 195 8.81 20.59 -6.02
CA GLU A 195 8.67 21.73 -5.11
C GLU A 195 10.01 22.20 -4.52
N ARG A 196 10.92 21.27 -4.23
CA ARG A 196 12.28 21.60 -3.73
C ARG A 196 13.23 22.12 -4.80
N SER A 197 12.91 21.91 -6.07
CA SER A 197 13.76 22.27 -7.22
C SER A 197 13.31 23.56 -7.91
N SER A 198 12.17 24.13 -7.49
CA SER A 198 11.61 25.40 -7.98
C SER A 198 11.93 26.53 -7.01
#